data_AF-A0A1S7P036-F1
#
_entry.id   AF-A0A1S7P036-F1
#
_cell.length_a   1.000
_cell.length_b   1.000
_cell.length_c   1.000
_cell.angle_alpha   90.00
_cell.angle_beta   90.00
_cell.angle_gamma   90.00
#
_symmetry.space_group_name_H-M   'P 1'
#
loop_
_entity.id
_entity.type
_entity.pdbx_description
1 polymer ?
#
loop_
_entity_poly.entity_id
_entity_poly.type
_entity_poly.pdbx_seq_one_letter_code
_entity_poly.pdbx_strand_id
1 'polypeptide(L)'
;MPRIIYLNQRGSGCFALEADDGVIWPYPFFSQNQVLEFLELDETDQVPVESFSWIPAPGGPPGYRLFARRYSSGHMSVVVLGPFGMLPGIYPSPEAAIGAADEDYRINSEAKPIIQKTASASLT
;
A
#
# COMPACT_ATOMS: atom_id res chain seq x y z
N MET A 1 -10.02 -10.89 11.77
CA MET A 1 -9.11 -11.91 11.23
C MET A 1 -8.26 -11.24 10.16
N PRO A 2 -6.92 -11.30 10.27
CA PRO A 2 -6.03 -10.67 9.32
C PRO A 2 -6.20 -11.27 7.92
N ARG A 3 -6.08 -10.43 6.90
CA ARG A 3 -6.21 -10.84 5.49
C ARG A 3 -4.87 -10.68 4.78
N ILE A 4 -4.47 -11.71 4.04
CA ILE A 4 -3.28 -11.64 3.19
C ILE A 4 -3.70 -11.06 1.84
N ILE A 5 -3.06 -9.96 1.47
CA ILE A 5 -3.26 -9.26 0.20
C ILE A 5 -2.04 -9.52 -0.68
N TYR A 6 -2.29 -9.89 -1.94
CA TYR A 6 -1.25 -10.00 -2.96
C TYR A 6 -1.42 -8.90 -4.00
N LEU A 7 -0.47 -7.98 -4.06
CA LEU A 7 -0.41 -6.90 -5.03
C LEU A 7 0.38 -7.37 -6.27
N ASN A 8 -0.34 -7.70 -7.33
CA ASN A 8 0.25 -8.17 -8.58
C ASN A 8 0.51 -7.01 -9.55
N GLN A 9 1.78 -6.83 -9.91
CA GLN A 9 2.21 -5.98 -11.01
C GLN A 9 2.96 -6.79 -12.07
N ARG A 10 2.23 -7.30 -13.07
CA ARG A 10 2.80 -7.96 -14.27
C ARG A 10 3.89 -9.00 -13.94
N GLY A 11 3.65 -9.84 -12.94
CA GLY A 11 4.58 -10.92 -12.54
C GLY A 11 5.60 -10.53 -11.46
N SER A 12 5.64 -9.27 -11.04
CA SER A 12 6.27 -8.85 -9.79
C SER A 12 5.19 -8.67 -8.72
N GLY A 13 5.39 -9.28 -7.56
CA GLY A 13 4.39 -9.35 -6.50
C GLY A 13 4.88 -8.74 -5.20
N CYS A 14 3.97 -8.09 -4.46
CA CYS A 14 4.20 -7.68 -3.08
C CYS A 14 3.08 -8.27 -2.22
N PHE A 15 3.44 -8.93 -1.13
CA PHE A 15 2.46 -9.36 -0.14
C PHE A 15 2.21 -8.24 0.87
N ALA A 16 1.03 -8.28 1.45
CA ALA A 16 0.56 -7.29 2.39
C ALA A 16 -0.34 -7.96 3.42
N LEU A 17 -0.31 -7.48 4.66
CA LEU A 17 -1.23 -7.91 5.71
C LEU A 17 -2.17 -6.76 6.04
N GLU A 18 -3.47 -6.99 5.92
CA GLU A 18 -4.46 -6.10 6.51
C GLU A 18 -4.77 -6.57 7.93
N ALA A 19 -4.49 -5.71 8.91
CA ALA A 19 -4.83 -5.90 10.31
C ALA A 19 -6.33 -5.64 10.57
N ASP A 20 -6.81 -6.01 11.75
CA ASP A 20 -8.24 -5.90 12.12
C ASP A 20 -8.75 -4.45 12.20
N ASP A 21 -7.86 -3.48 12.33
CA ASP A 21 -8.14 -2.04 12.32
C ASP A 21 -8.09 -1.41 10.90
N GLY A 22 -7.86 -2.22 9.87
CA GLY A 22 -7.75 -1.78 8.47
C GLY A 22 -6.37 -1.21 8.11
N VAL A 23 -5.38 -1.25 9.01
CA VAL A 23 -4.00 -0.90 8.68
C VAL A 23 -3.41 -1.98 7.77
N ILE A 24 -2.71 -1.56 6.71
CA ILE A 24 -2.10 -2.49 5.76
C ILE A 24 -0.57 -2.40 5.82
N TRP A 25 0.07 -3.53 6.16
CA TRP A 25 1.51 -3.67 6.30
C TRP A 25 2.13 -4.35 5.07
N PRO A 26 3.00 -3.66 4.30
CA PRO A 26 3.67 -4.26 3.14
C PRO A 26 4.81 -5.20 3.57
N TYR A 27 4.90 -6.36 2.91
CA TYR A 27 6.01 -7.31 3.00
C TYR A 27 6.63 -7.48 1.60
N PRO A 28 7.40 -6.48 1.14
CA PRO A 28 8.07 -6.57 -0.15
C PRO A 28 9.14 -7.68 -0.09
N PHE A 29 9.28 -8.45 -1.17
CA PHE A 29 10.25 -9.55 -1.32
C PHE A 29 9.99 -10.82 -0.51
N PHE A 30 8.92 -10.87 0.29
CA PHE A 30 8.53 -12.10 0.96
C PHE A 30 7.78 -13.01 -0.02
N SER A 31 8.02 -14.32 0.07
CA SER A 31 7.11 -15.31 -0.48
C SER A 31 5.87 -15.45 0.40
N GLN A 32 4.80 -16.08 -0.11
CA GLN A 32 3.61 -16.36 0.70
C GLN A 32 3.96 -17.14 1.98
N ASN A 33 4.82 -18.17 1.87
CA ASN A 33 5.22 -18.99 3.01
C ASN A 33 5.97 -18.15 4.06
N GLN A 34 6.84 -17.23 3.65
CA GLN A 34 7.54 -16.34 4.58
C GLN A 34 6.57 -15.39 5.30
N VAL A 35 5.49 -14.96 4.63
CA VAL A 35 4.43 -14.18 5.29
C VAL A 35 3.66 -15.05 6.29
N LEU A 36 3.29 -16.28 5.93
CA LEU A 36 2.60 -17.20 6.84
C LEU A 36 3.44 -17.53 8.07
N GLU A 37 4.72 -17.85 7.88
CA GLU A 37 5.69 -18.09 8.96
C GLU A 37 5.80 -16.88 9.89
N PHE A 38 5.87 -15.67 9.34
CA PHE A 38 5.95 -14.43 10.13
C PHE A 38 4.70 -14.20 10.98
N LEU A 39 3.53 -14.61 10.49
CA LEU A 39 2.26 -14.48 11.19
C LEU A 39 2.00 -15.59 12.19
N GLU A 40 2.93 -16.56 12.32
CA GLU A 40 2.76 -17.77 13.12
C GLU A 40 1.48 -18.55 12.75
N LEU A 41 1.06 -18.44 11.48
CA LEU A 41 -0.11 -19.14 10.94
C LEU A 41 0.34 -20.46 10.30
N ASP A 42 -0.39 -21.53 10.57
CA ASP A 42 -0.08 -22.85 10.02
C ASP A 42 -0.59 -22.95 8.57
N GLU A 43 0.01 -23.79 7.72
CA GLU A 43 -0.45 -24.00 6.33
C GLU A 43 -1.90 -24.54 6.28
N THR A 44 -2.38 -25.10 7.40
CA THR A 44 -3.74 -25.59 7.58
C THR A 44 -4.76 -24.49 7.86
N ASP A 45 -4.32 -23.32 8.34
CA ASP A 45 -5.14 -22.12 8.41
C ASP A 45 -5.33 -21.63 6.98
N GLN A 46 -6.49 -21.94 6.39
CA GLN A 46 -6.85 -21.48 5.05
C GLN A 46 -7.06 -19.96 5.03
N VAL A 47 -5.99 -19.18 5.19
CA VAL A 47 -6.03 -17.73 5.14
C VAL A 47 -6.29 -17.35 3.68
N PRO A 48 -7.44 -16.73 3.37
CA PRO A 48 -7.74 -16.37 2.00
C PRO A 48 -6.76 -15.30 1.52
N VAL A 49 -6.03 -15.60 0.43
CA VAL A 49 -5.18 -14.63 -0.25
C VAL A 49 -6.02 -13.85 -1.24
N GLU A 50 -6.18 -12.56 -0.99
CA GLU A 50 -6.88 -11.65 -1.89
C GLU A 50 -5.91 -11.01 -2.89
N SER A 51 -6.09 -11.32 -4.17
CA SER A 51 -5.23 -10.78 -5.24
C SER A 51 -5.80 -9.48 -5.80
N PHE A 52 -4.98 -8.44 -5.83
CA PHE A 52 -5.27 -7.14 -6.44
C PHE A 52 -4.32 -6.93 -7.61
N SER A 53 -4.84 -6.49 -8.75
CA SER A 53 -4.05 -6.26 -9.96
C SER A 53 -3.84 -4.79 -10.19
N TRP A 54 -2.64 -4.42 -10.62
CA TRP A 54 -2.32 -3.03 -10.99
C TRP A 54 -3.33 -2.46 -12.00
N ILE A 55 -3.81 -1.26 -11.73
CA ILE A 55 -4.65 -0.47 -12.64
C ILE A 55 -4.04 0.91 -12.87
N PRO A 56 -4.27 1.53 -14.05
CA PRO A 56 -3.91 2.93 -14.26
C PRO A 56 -4.73 3.83 -13.32
N ALA A 57 -4.10 4.91 -12.85
CA ALA A 57 -4.70 5.92 -11.98
C ALA A 57 -4.69 7.29 -12.67
N PRO A 58 -5.54 7.51 -13.69
CA PRO A 58 -5.58 8.79 -14.39
C PRO A 58 -6.04 9.88 -13.43
N GLY A 59 -5.23 10.94 -13.29
CA GLY A 59 -5.51 12.05 -12.38
C GLY A 59 -5.02 11.84 -10.94
N GLY A 60 -4.40 10.70 -10.61
CA GLY A 60 -3.76 10.51 -9.31
C GLY A 60 -2.44 11.27 -9.17
N PRO A 61 -1.98 11.53 -7.92
CA PRO A 61 -0.73 12.22 -7.66
C PRO A 61 0.47 11.37 -8.09
N PRO A 62 1.61 12.00 -8.44
CA PRO A 62 2.77 11.28 -8.94
C PRO A 62 3.34 10.32 -7.90
N GLY A 63 3.75 9.13 -8.36
CA GLY A 63 4.36 8.11 -7.50
C GLY A 63 3.38 7.15 -6.82
N TYR A 64 2.07 7.43 -6.86
CA TYR A 64 1.05 6.53 -6.33
C TYR A 64 0.62 5.49 -7.34
N ARG A 65 0.37 4.27 -6.87
CA ARG A 65 -0.08 3.13 -7.66
C ARG A 65 -1.35 2.56 -7.05
N LEU A 66 -2.33 2.29 -7.91
CA LEU A 66 -3.58 1.65 -7.53
C LEU A 66 -3.56 0.18 -7.93
N PHE A 67 -4.04 -0.66 -7.03
CA PHE A 67 -4.24 -2.08 -7.25
C PHE A 67 -5.70 -2.38 -6.98
N ALA A 68 -6.38 -3.03 -7.92
CA ALA A 68 -7.80 -3.31 -7.83
C ALA A 68 -8.13 -4.80 -7.84
N ARG A 69 -9.08 -5.18 -7.00
CA ARG A 69 -9.78 -6.46 -7.04
C ARG A 69 -11.18 -6.21 -7.60
N ARG A 70 -11.54 -6.94 -8.67
CA ARG A 70 -12.87 -6.87 -9.29
C ARG A 70 -13.68 -8.09 -8.87
N TYR A 71 -14.92 -7.86 -8.48
CA TYR A 71 -15.85 -8.91 -8.07
C TYR A 71 -16.82 -9.24 -9.22
N SER A 72 -17.37 -10.45 -9.22
CA SER A 72 -18.39 -10.87 -10.19
C SER A 72 -19.67 -10.03 -10.11
N SER A 73 -19.93 -9.39 -8.97
CA SER A 73 -21.05 -8.44 -8.78
C SER A 73 -20.86 -7.11 -9.52
N GLY A 74 -19.71 -6.88 -10.14
CA GLY A 74 -19.33 -5.58 -10.69
C GLY A 74 -18.78 -4.61 -9.65
N HIS A 75 -18.76 -4.97 -8.36
CA HIS A 75 -18.06 -4.20 -7.34
C HIS A 75 -16.56 -4.25 -7.55
N MET A 76 -15.86 -3.27 -6.98
CA MET A 76 -14.40 -3.19 -6.99
C MET A 76 -13.91 -2.74 -5.63
N SER A 77 -12.73 -3.23 -5.27
CA SER A 77 -11.97 -2.79 -4.10
C SER A 77 -10.60 -2.37 -4.57
N VAL A 78 -10.04 -1.31 -3.99
CA VAL A 78 -8.77 -0.72 -4.41
C VAL A 78 -7.85 -0.52 -3.20
N VAL A 79 -6.58 -0.89 -3.35
CA VAL A 79 -5.51 -0.59 -2.39
C VAL A 79 -4.53 0.39 -3.05
N VAL A 80 -3.96 1.29 -2.26
CA VAL A 80 -3.05 2.34 -2.74
C VAL A 80 -1.65 2.12 -2.17
N LEU A 81 -0.67 2.05 -3.05
CA LEU A 81 0.75 2.09 -2.72
C LEU A 81 1.32 3.45 -3.13
N GLY A 82 1.65 4.28 -2.15
CA GLY A 82 2.30 5.57 -2.33
C GLY A 82 3.82 5.51 -2.18
N PRO A 83 4.53 6.62 -2.43
CA PRO A 83 5.97 6.73 -2.23
C PRO A 83 6.38 6.66 -0.75
N PHE A 84 5.46 6.90 0.19
CA PHE A 84 5.70 6.87 1.64
C PHE A 84 5.27 5.55 2.30
N GLY A 85 4.69 4.62 1.53
CA GLY A 85 4.17 3.35 2.03
C GLY A 85 2.81 3.01 1.45
N MET A 86 2.21 1.92 1.94
CA MET A 86 0.80 1.65 1.65
C MET A 86 -0.10 2.55 2.48
N LEU A 87 -1.15 3.06 1.85
CA LEU A 87 -2.18 3.79 2.56
C LEU A 87 -3.05 2.80 3.33
N PRO A 88 -3.57 3.19 4.51
CA PRO A 88 -4.49 2.33 5.26
C PRO A 88 -5.80 2.12 4.50
N GLY A 89 -6.40 0.95 4.69
CA GLY A 89 -7.73 0.61 4.22
C GLY A 89 -7.85 0.14 2.76
N ILE A 90 -9.02 -0.42 2.47
CA ILE A 90 -9.44 -0.85 1.13
C ILE A 90 -10.56 0.08 0.65
N TYR A 91 -10.31 0.78 -0.45
CA TYR A 91 -11.21 1.79 -1.01
C TYR A 91 -12.26 1.16 -1.95
N PRO A 92 -13.49 1.69 -1.99
CA PRO A 92 -14.58 1.11 -2.78
C PRO A 92 -14.48 1.43 -4.29
N SER A 93 -13.64 2.38 -4.70
CA SER A 93 -13.45 2.74 -6.10
C SER A 93 -12.09 3.42 -6.36
N PRO A 94 -11.63 3.50 -7.63
CA PRO A 94 -10.44 4.25 -8.01
C PRO A 94 -10.54 5.73 -7.63
N GLU A 95 -11.71 6.33 -7.74
CA GLU A 95 -11.93 7.75 -7.40
C GLU A 95 -11.73 7.99 -5.90
N ALA A 96 -12.29 7.11 -5.06
CA ALA A 96 -12.06 7.17 -3.61
C ALA A 96 -10.59 6.95 -3.24
N ALA A 97 -9.92 6.00 -3.92
CA ALA A 97 -8.50 5.73 -3.75
C ALA A 97 -7.62 6.91 -4.19
N ILE A 98 -7.96 7.60 -5.28
CA ILE A 98 -7.27 8.80 -5.74
C ILE A 98 -7.43 9.93 -4.72
N GLY A 99 -8.64 10.16 -4.19
CA GLY A 99 -8.85 11.17 -3.16
C GLY A 99 -8.00 10.94 -1.90
N ALA A 100 -7.83 9.69 -1.49
CA ALA A 100 -6.94 9.35 -0.38
C ALA A 100 -5.45 9.55 -0.73
N ALA A 101 -5.04 9.21 -1.95
CA ALA A 101 -3.70 9.45 -2.44
C ALA A 101 -3.36 10.95 -2.50
N ASP A 102 -4.31 11.79 -2.94
CA ASP A 102 -4.14 13.24 -2.99
C ASP A 102 -3.95 13.85 -1.60
N GLU A 103 -4.72 13.39 -0.62
CA GLU A 103 -4.59 13.87 0.75
C GLU A 103 -3.25 13.44 1.38
N ASP A 104 -2.83 12.18 1.20
CA ASP A 104 -1.51 11.71 1.67
C ASP A 104 -0.37 12.49 0.98
N TYR A 105 -0.49 12.75 -0.32
CA TYR A 105 0.48 13.54 -1.06
C TYR A 105 0.55 14.98 -0.55
N ARG A 106 -0.58 15.61 -0.28
CA ARG A 106 -0.65 16.97 0.26
C ARG A 106 0.03 17.04 1.63
N ILE A 107 -0.32 16.14 2.56
CA ILE A 107 0.25 16.08 3.90
C ILE A 107 1.78 15.91 3.85
N ASN A 108 2.27 14.95 3.06
CA ASN A 108 3.70 14.64 3.02
C ASN A 108 4.52 15.65 2.17
N SER A 109 3.90 16.34 1.21
CA SER A 109 4.57 17.38 0.41
C SER A 109 4.69 18.72 1.15
N GLU A 110 3.72 19.03 2.02
CA GLU A 110 3.76 20.19 2.93
C GLU A 110 4.76 19.98 4.09
N ALA A 111 5.02 18.73 4.47
CA ALA A 111 5.92 18.36 5.58
C ALA A 111 7.44 18.41 5.25
N LYS A 112 7.87 19.14 4.21
CA LYS A 112 9.30 19.21 3.82
C LYS A 112 10.20 19.52 5.04
N PRO A 113 11.30 18.77 5.24
CA PRO A 113 12.23 19.06 6.33
C PRO A 113 12.87 20.41 6.05
N ILE A 114 12.73 21.33 7.00
CA ILE A 114 13.58 22.53 7.07
C ILE A 114 15.00 21.99 7.29
N ILE A 115 15.76 21.84 6.21
CA ILE A 115 17.21 21.67 6.31
C ILE A 115 17.71 23.00 6.88
N GLN A 116 17.84 23.08 8.21
CA GLN A 116 18.58 24.14 8.85
C GLN A 116 20.02 23.99 8.36
N LYS A 117 20.38 24.82 7.38
CA LYS A 117 21.74 25.03 6.93
C LYS A 117 22.51 25.58 8.11
N THR A 118 23.11 24.70 8.92
CA THR A 118 24.09 25.10 9.93
C THR A 118 25.23 25.76 9.16
N ALA A 119 25.32 27.08 9.28
CA ALA A 119 26.46 27.83 8.80
C ALA A 119 27.70 27.26 9.49
N SER A 120 28.65 26.74 8.72
CA SER A 120 30.02 26.57 9.21
C SER A 120 30.49 27.93 9.68
N ALA A 121 30.59 28.10 11.00
CA ALA A 121 31.37 29.17 11.57
C ALA A 121 32.81 28.93 11.13
N SER A 122 33.32 29.81 10.26
CA SER A 122 34.72 29.86 9.90
C SER A 122 35.55 29.95 11.18
N LEU A 123 36.39 28.94 11.41
CA LEU A 123 37.52 29.05 12.33
C LEU A 123 38.70 29.57 11.50
N THR A 124 39.19 30.71 11.99
CA THR A 124 40.34 31.55 11.60
C THR A 124 41.53 30.82 11.00
#